data_AF-A0A9P1BUU4-F1
#
_entry.id   AF-A0A9P1BUU4-F1
#
_cell.length_a   1.000
_cell.length_b   1.000
_cell.length_c   1.000
_cell.angle_alpha   90.00
_cell.angle_beta   90.00
_cell.angle_gamma   90.00
#
_symmetry.space_group_name_H-M   'P 1'
#
loop_
_entity.id
_entity.type
_entity.pdbx_description
1 polymer ?
#
loop_
_entity_poly.entity_id
_entity_poly.type
_entity_poly.pdbx_seq_one_letter_code
_entity_poly.pdbx_strand_id
1 'polypeptide(L)'
;MATATLPQQAPQSQQERDRNMAENKQQAGQIMQKMQSHIASLQEQPLRLSSLMNINLPLHCTDDTLEAVAALWNIDKDHDLRKTLRGVRRWAMNLQNMPGSEDTFSNMVKQVFKMLSTQFHKPEMMQTPPDCVSVLHVVTEVLLCTLDYLGTTPPFKKLLSDTLVTRLDDMESNGYLQLDVVAGILRYRLVQVAEIDRMMSRWMDGRRPGPGGQTQVNVPAADFVILVLQRCCLEHRTHFGKDFQKCGEIITKQAERRRRLNQQQQQAMSSQELQLLTQADIFVEKLNAQTSQGEEDYMPLANRQPRLMVTAVWQQKETEENKQKAQFDADTVSKQLHEWHSLVQADGQHPPSLDHMGHTQNRQVGGLLQKIIGMLFSPNHSSEETVELFFRYGVEYTVKYAQQKLEEAEQAPGHKGPSDFGFVDSFSYLVVSLLKKPSEALGRFIDWPINLTTQAVGILKCALQAIHKALAATAKAQETRFNQRVWHRILMNILLDTAHCPTPEASRPTDLSQQYNWKILQLISDTFLALNPMRVPAFCFSWLDLISHKQFMTGSPARQ
;
A
#
# COMPACT_ATOMS: atom_id res chain seq x y z
N MET A 1 -1.66 46.55 26.51
CA MET A 1 -2.28 46.84 25.20
C MET A 1 -1.48 46.10 24.14
N ALA A 2 -1.93 45.13 23.36
CA ALA A 2 -3.05 44.19 23.40
C ALA A 2 -2.50 42.95 22.66
N THR A 3 -2.61 41.77 23.25
CA THR A 3 -2.19 40.48 22.67
C THR A 3 -3.22 40.03 21.63
N ALA A 4 -2.83 39.96 20.35
CA ALA A 4 -3.69 39.50 19.27
C ALA A 4 -3.59 37.97 19.11
N THR A 5 -4.71 37.30 19.38
CA THR A 5 -4.94 35.86 19.29
C THR A 5 -5.23 35.46 17.85
N LEU A 6 -4.59 34.37 17.39
CA LEU A 6 -4.86 33.70 16.11
C LEU A 6 -6.33 33.22 16.00
N PRO A 7 -6.94 33.23 14.81
CA PRO A 7 -8.28 32.70 14.61
C PRO A 7 -8.25 31.16 14.66
N GLN A 8 -8.79 30.60 15.74
CA GLN A 8 -9.17 29.20 15.83
C GLN A 8 -10.15 28.87 14.68
N GLN A 9 -9.88 27.79 13.94
CA GLN A 9 -10.89 27.17 13.08
C GLN A 9 -12.14 26.92 13.93
N ALA A 10 -13.27 27.47 13.51
CA ALA A 10 -14.53 27.26 14.20
C ALA A 10 -14.76 25.75 14.34
N PRO A 11 -15.01 25.22 15.55
CA PRO A 11 -15.32 23.81 15.72
C PRO A 11 -16.56 23.50 14.87
N GLN A 12 -16.46 22.53 13.96
CA GLN A 12 -17.62 21.92 13.33
C GLN A 12 -18.66 21.66 14.42
N SER A 13 -19.88 22.13 14.20
CA SER A 13 -20.94 21.98 15.20
C SER A 13 -21.08 20.51 15.57
N GLN A 14 -21.26 20.19 16.85
CA GLN A 14 -21.43 18.82 17.32
C GLN A 14 -22.49 18.06 16.50
N GLN A 15 -23.55 18.79 16.11
CA GLN A 15 -24.63 18.30 15.27
C GLN A 15 -24.18 17.86 13.86
N GLU A 16 -23.22 18.55 13.25
CA GLU A 16 -22.66 18.18 11.94
C GLU A 16 -21.75 16.96 12.02
N ARG A 17 -21.00 16.82 13.13
CA ARG A 17 -20.20 15.61 13.41
C ARG A 17 -21.09 14.39 13.63
N ASP A 18 -22.15 14.54 14.41
CA ASP A 18 -23.09 13.45 14.69
C ASP A 18 -23.83 13.01 13.41
N ARG A 19 -24.17 13.97 12.54
CA ARG A 19 -24.75 13.69 11.21
C ARG A 19 -23.78 12.92 10.32
N ASN A 20 -22.54 13.38 10.18
CA ASN A 20 -21.52 12.71 9.36
C ASN A 20 -21.23 11.28 9.86
N MET A 21 -21.23 11.08 11.19
CA MET A 21 -21.07 9.76 11.78
C MET A 21 -22.27 8.84 11.48
N ALA A 22 -23.50 9.35 11.53
CA ALA A 22 -24.70 8.60 11.17
C ALA A 22 -24.69 8.19 9.69
N GLU A 23 -24.32 9.11 8.80
CA GLU A 23 -24.18 8.85 7.36
C GLU A 23 -23.12 7.77 7.09
N ASN A 24 -21.97 7.80 7.77
CA ASN A 24 -20.94 6.77 7.64
C ASN A 24 -21.37 5.40 8.14
N LYS A 25 -22.11 5.35 9.26
CA LYS A 25 -22.70 4.10 9.77
C LYS A 25 -23.71 3.52 8.77
N GLN A 26 -24.51 4.38 8.16
CA GLN A 26 -25.46 3.98 7.11
C GLN A 26 -24.72 3.45 5.87
N GLN A 27 -23.66 4.12 5.42
CA GLN A 27 -22.83 3.67 4.30
C GLN A 27 -22.17 2.31 4.59
N ALA A 28 -21.64 2.10 5.79
CA ALA A 28 -21.10 0.81 6.22
C ALA A 28 -22.16 -0.29 6.11
N GLY A 29 -23.38 -0.04 6.60
CA GLY A 29 -24.51 -0.96 6.49
C GLY A 29 -24.86 -1.30 5.04
N GLN A 30 -24.87 -0.31 4.14
CA GLN A 30 -25.12 -0.53 2.71
C GLN A 30 -24.04 -1.37 2.03
N ILE A 31 -22.76 -1.13 2.36
CA ILE A 31 -21.64 -1.92 1.84
C ILE A 31 -21.78 -3.38 2.28
N MET A 32 -22.11 -3.60 3.54
CA MET A 32 -22.29 -4.94 4.11
C MET A 32 -23.47 -5.69 3.48
N GLN A 33 -24.60 -5.01 3.26
CA GLN A 33 -25.75 -5.59 2.58
C GLN A 33 -25.43 -5.98 1.12
N LYS A 34 -24.70 -5.12 0.40
CA LYS A 34 -24.23 -5.44 -0.96
C LYS A 34 -23.29 -6.64 -0.96
N MET A 35 -22.36 -6.70 -0.01
CA MET A 35 -21.44 -7.84 0.10
C MET A 35 -22.20 -9.16 0.33
N GLN A 36 -23.20 -9.15 1.21
CA GLN A 36 -24.06 -10.32 1.46
C GLN A 36 -24.84 -10.73 0.22
N SER A 37 -25.38 -9.76 -0.54
CA SER A 37 -26.05 -10.00 -1.81
C SER A 37 -25.14 -10.68 -2.83
N HIS A 38 -23.88 -10.24 -2.94
CA HIS A 38 -22.90 -10.88 -3.84
C HIS A 38 -22.53 -12.28 -3.40
N ILE A 39 -22.38 -12.52 -2.09
CA ILE A 39 -22.14 -13.86 -1.55
C ILE A 39 -23.30 -14.79 -1.84
N ALA A 40 -24.55 -14.34 -1.68
CA ALA A 40 -25.74 -15.11 -2.03
C ALA A 40 -25.79 -15.42 -3.54
N SER A 41 -25.46 -14.43 -4.39
CA SER A 41 -25.38 -14.65 -5.84
C SER A 41 -24.31 -15.66 -6.23
N LEU A 42 -23.14 -15.64 -5.59
CA LEU A 42 -22.08 -16.65 -5.80
C LEU A 42 -22.50 -18.05 -5.33
N GLN A 43 -23.39 -18.14 -4.34
CA GLN A 43 -23.99 -19.40 -3.90
C GLN A 43 -24.97 -19.97 -4.93
N GLU A 44 -25.75 -19.11 -5.58
CA GLU A 44 -26.69 -19.51 -6.63
C GLU A 44 -25.99 -19.80 -7.97
N GLN A 45 -24.91 -19.09 -8.28
CA GLN A 45 -24.15 -19.21 -9.52
C GLN A 45 -22.64 -19.28 -9.24
N PRO A 46 -22.09 -20.50 -9.03
CA PRO A 46 -20.66 -20.69 -8.80
C PRO A 46 -19.84 -20.22 -9.99
N LEU A 47 -18.68 -19.62 -9.71
CA LEU A 47 -17.73 -19.25 -10.75
C LEU A 47 -17.10 -20.51 -11.35
N ARG A 48 -17.06 -20.57 -12.69
CA ARG A 48 -16.39 -21.65 -13.42
C ARG A 48 -14.91 -21.37 -13.55
N LEU A 49 -14.10 -22.43 -13.47
CA LEU A 49 -12.66 -22.36 -13.70
C LEU A 49 -12.36 -22.06 -15.17
N SER A 50 -11.36 -21.21 -15.39
CA SER A 50 -10.64 -21.14 -16.67
C SER A 50 -9.31 -21.87 -16.48
N SER A 51 -8.72 -22.40 -17.57
CA SER A 51 -7.44 -23.11 -17.51
C SER A 51 -6.38 -22.31 -16.76
N LEU A 52 -5.87 -22.87 -15.64
CA LEU A 52 -4.85 -22.27 -14.78
C LEU A 52 -3.53 -21.96 -15.53
N MET A 53 -3.31 -22.62 -16.68
CA MET A 53 -2.13 -22.45 -17.54
C MET A 53 -1.97 -21.03 -18.11
N ASN A 54 -3.02 -20.21 -18.12
CA ASN A 54 -2.98 -18.84 -18.66
C ASN A 54 -2.82 -17.76 -17.59
N ILE A 55 -2.79 -18.11 -16.30
CA ILE A 55 -2.77 -17.14 -15.22
C ILE A 55 -1.38 -17.10 -14.59
N ASN A 56 -0.65 -16.02 -14.84
CA ASN A 56 0.73 -15.83 -14.38
C ASN A 56 0.75 -15.39 -12.90
N LEU A 57 0.42 -16.33 -12.03
CA LEU A 57 0.24 -16.12 -10.59
C LEU A 57 1.46 -16.68 -9.82
N PRO A 58 2.16 -15.90 -8.98
CA PRO A 58 3.32 -16.36 -8.21
C PRO A 58 2.94 -17.39 -7.13
N LEU A 59 2.97 -18.67 -7.51
CA LEU A 59 2.58 -19.89 -6.79
C LEU A 59 3.07 -19.99 -5.35
N HIS A 60 2.18 -19.92 -4.34
CA HIS A 60 2.42 -20.45 -2.97
C HIS A 60 1.12 -20.79 -2.21
N CYS A 61 0.03 -21.20 -2.88
CA CYS A 61 -1.23 -21.58 -2.22
C CYS A 61 -1.70 -22.95 -2.71
N THR A 62 -2.55 -23.60 -1.93
CA THR A 62 -3.11 -24.93 -2.24
C THR A 62 -4.01 -24.88 -3.46
N ASP A 63 -4.16 -26.02 -4.15
CA ASP A 63 -4.90 -26.12 -5.42
C ASP A 63 -6.29 -25.44 -5.35
N ASP A 64 -7.09 -25.71 -4.31
CA ASP A 64 -8.44 -25.10 -4.14
C ASP A 64 -8.42 -23.57 -3.93
N THR A 65 -7.38 -23.05 -3.28
CA THR A 65 -7.22 -21.60 -3.06
C THR A 65 -6.78 -20.94 -4.35
N LEU A 66 -5.81 -21.52 -5.06
CA LEU A 66 -5.37 -21.02 -6.37
C LEU A 66 -6.53 -20.98 -7.37
N GLU A 67 -7.37 -22.00 -7.34
CA GLU A 67 -8.60 -22.09 -8.12
C GLU A 67 -9.59 -20.97 -7.75
N ALA A 68 -9.83 -20.71 -6.46
CA ALA A 68 -10.69 -19.62 -6.01
C ALA A 68 -10.16 -18.25 -6.46
N VAL A 69 -8.86 -18.04 -6.35
CA VAL A 69 -8.17 -16.83 -6.82
C VAL A 69 -8.30 -16.68 -8.35
N ALA A 70 -8.07 -17.75 -9.11
CA ALA A 70 -8.20 -17.78 -10.55
C ALA A 70 -9.63 -17.47 -11.01
N ALA A 71 -10.63 -18.02 -10.32
CA ALA A 71 -12.04 -17.72 -10.56
C ALA A 71 -12.36 -16.24 -10.32
N LEU A 72 -11.85 -15.66 -9.22
CA LEU A 72 -12.00 -14.23 -8.92
C LEU A 72 -11.27 -13.34 -9.93
N TRP A 73 -10.09 -13.75 -10.44
CA TRP A 73 -9.34 -13.03 -11.48
C TRP A 73 -10.20 -12.78 -12.73
N ASN A 74 -10.97 -13.80 -13.12
CA ASN A 74 -11.80 -13.80 -14.34
C ASN A 74 -13.08 -12.98 -14.24
N ILE A 75 -13.43 -12.48 -13.05
CA ILE A 75 -14.58 -11.58 -12.89
C ILE A 75 -14.37 -10.30 -13.73
N ASP A 76 -15.42 -9.83 -14.40
CA ASP A 76 -15.37 -8.62 -15.22
C ASP A 76 -15.19 -7.35 -14.37
N LYS A 77 -14.58 -6.32 -14.96
CA LYS A 77 -14.23 -5.01 -14.38
C LYS A 77 -15.43 -4.30 -13.76
N ASP A 78 -16.56 -4.39 -14.45
CA ASP A 78 -17.81 -3.75 -14.08
C ASP A 78 -18.71 -4.60 -13.19
N HIS A 79 -18.25 -5.80 -12.81
CA HIS A 79 -19.00 -6.64 -11.90
C HIS A 79 -19.18 -5.95 -10.53
N ASP A 80 -20.39 -6.05 -9.99
CA ASP A 80 -20.80 -5.28 -8.82
C ASP A 80 -20.02 -5.65 -7.55
N LEU A 81 -19.54 -6.89 -7.43
CA LEU A 81 -18.60 -7.30 -6.39
C LEU A 81 -17.32 -6.45 -6.42
N ARG A 82 -16.73 -6.19 -7.60
CA ARG A 82 -15.53 -5.34 -7.75
C ARG A 82 -15.81 -3.92 -7.28
N LYS A 83 -16.96 -3.37 -7.70
CA LYS A 83 -17.39 -2.01 -7.31
C LYS A 83 -17.58 -1.92 -5.79
N THR A 84 -18.14 -2.97 -5.18
CA THR A 84 -18.37 -3.04 -3.74
C THR A 84 -17.05 -3.07 -2.97
N LEU A 85 -16.07 -3.90 -3.37
CA LEU A 85 -14.74 -3.95 -2.76
C LEU A 85 -13.98 -2.61 -2.88
N ARG A 86 -14.06 -1.93 -4.02
CA ARG A 86 -13.52 -0.56 -4.17
C ARG A 86 -14.22 0.44 -3.24
N GLY A 87 -15.53 0.28 -3.06
CA GLY A 87 -16.31 1.05 -2.10
C GLY A 87 -15.82 0.89 -0.66
N VAL A 88 -15.49 -0.34 -0.24
CA VAL A 88 -14.91 -0.63 1.08
C VAL A 88 -13.62 0.17 1.30
N ARG A 89 -12.70 0.15 0.34
CA ARG A 89 -11.42 0.86 0.42
C ARG A 89 -11.63 2.38 0.53
N ARG A 90 -12.46 2.96 -0.34
CA ARG A 90 -12.76 4.40 -0.33
C ARG A 90 -13.44 4.83 0.98
N TRP A 91 -14.40 4.03 1.45
CA TRP A 91 -15.07 4.26 2.72
C TRP A 91 -14.08 4.25 3.90
N ALA A 92 -13.17 3.26 3.95
CA ALA A 92 -12.15 3.18 5.00
C ALA A 92 -11.16 4.36 4.99
N MET A 93 -10.78 4.86 3.79
CA MET A 93 -9.95 6.06 3.65
C MET A 93 -10.67 7.33 4.14
N ASN A 94 -11.96 7.47 3.84
CA ASN A 94 -12.75 8.62 4.29
C ASN A 94 -12.97 8.64 5.80
N LEU A 95 -12.95 7.46 6.44
CA LEU A 95 -13.14 7.31 7.89
C LEU A 95 -11.96 7.86 8.71
N GLN A 96 -10.75 7.92 8.13
CA GLN A 96 -9.50 8.25 8.83
C GLN A 96 -9.48 9.64 9.48
N ASN A 97 -10.23 10.59 8.94
CA ASN A 97 -10.21 11.98 9.40
C ASN A 97 -11.34 12.31 10.40
N MET A 98 -12.11 11.30 10.87
CA MET A 98 -13.26 11.53 11.73
C MET A 98 -13.04 11.01 13.16
N PRO A 99 -13.28 11.82 14.21
CA PRO A 99 -13.25 11.36 15.59
C PRO A 99 -14.40 10.38 15.87
N GLY A 100 -14.12 9.29 16.60
CA GLY A 100 -15.10 8.21 16.88
C GLY A 100 -15.32 7.22 15.73
N SER A 101 -14.47 7.25 14.70
CA SER A 101 -14.50 6.32 13.57
C SER A 101 -14.14 4.87 13.95
N GLU A 102 -13.37 4.68 15.01
CA GLU A 102 -12.88 3.38 15.48
C GLU A 102 -14.01 2.39 15.77
N ASP A 103 -15.10 2.84 16.41
CA ASP A 103 -16.24 1.97 16.72
C ASP A 103 -16.93 1.49 15.45
N THR A 104 -17.10 2.38 14.47
CA THR A 104 -17.75 2.06 13.20
C THR A 104 -16.88 1.09 12.39
N PHE A 105 -15.56 1.33 12.37
CA PHE A 105 -14.60 0.41 11.77
C PHE A 105 -14.61 -0.96 12.45
N SER A 106 -14.49 -1.01 13.78
CA SER A 106 -14.49 -2.24 14.56
C SER A 106 -15.79 -3.04 14.35
N ASN A 107 -16.94 -2.36 14.28
CA ASN A 107 -18.22 -3.00 13.99
C ASN A 107 -18.25 -3.62 12.59
N MET A 108 -17.70 -2.95 11.58
CA MET A 108 -17.61 -3.52 10.24
C MET A 108 -16.70 -4.76 10.22
N VAL A 109 -15.52 -4.68 10.84
CA VAL A 109 -14.61 -5.84 10.98
C VAL A 109 -15.32 -7.01 11.67
N LYS A 110 -16.02 -6.76 12.78
CA LYS A 110 -16.79 -7.77 13.51
C LYS A 110 -17.85 -8.42 12.63
N GLN A 111 -18.55 -7.66 11.80
CA GLN A 111 -19.54 -8.21 10.88
C GLN A 111 -18.92 -9.04 9.76
N VAL A 112 -17.81 -8.58 9.16
CA VAL A 112 -17.09 -9.36 8.13
C VAL A 112 -16.55 -10.67 8.70
N PHE A 113 -15.95 -10.62 9.89
CA PHE A 113 -15.49 -11.81 10.59
C PHE A 113 -16.64 -12.76 10.95
N LYS A 114 -17.78 -12.23 11.40
CA LYS A 114 -18.97 -13.03 11.67
C LYS A 114 -19.45 -13.76 10.41
N MET A 115 -19.48 -13.08 9.26
CA MET A 115 -19.82 -13.75 7.99
C MET A 115 -18.80 -14.84 7.68
N LEU A 116 -17.51 -14.58 7.88
CA LEU A 116 -16.45 -15.55 7.66
C LEU A 116 -16.68 -16.80 8.50
N SER A 117 -16.97 -16.69 9.80
CA SER A 117 -17.18 -17.85 10.66
C SER A 117 -18.52 -18.57 10.44
N THR A 118 -19.60 -17.87 10.08
CA THR A 118 -20.92 -18.52 9.92
C THR A 118 -21.08 -19.27 8.60
N GLN A 119 -20.37 -18.91 7.52
CA GLN A 119 -20.55 -19.55 6.21
C GLN A 119 -20.04 -21.00 6.17
N PHE A 120 -19.00 -21.33 6.95
CA PHE A 120 -18.43 -22.68 7.06
C PHE A 120 -19.31 -23.71 7.80
N HIS A 121 -20.43 -23.27 8.39
CA HIS A 121 -21.36 -24.18 9.10
C HIS A 121 -22.45 -24.76 8.19
N LYS A 122 -22.47 -24.42 6.89
CA LYS A 122 -23.48 -24.90 5.93
C LYS A 122 -22.96 -26.15 5.19
N PRO A 123 -23.43 -27.36 5.50
CA PRO A 123 -22.97 -28.60 4.86
C PRO A 123 -23.29 -28.67 3.35
N GLU A 124 -24.30 -27.92 2.90
CA GLU A 124 -24.70 -27.86 1.47
C GLU A 124 -23.63 -27.22 0.57
N MET A 125 -22.68 -26.44 1.11
CA MET A 125 -21.67 -25.74 0.32
C MET A 125 -20.45 -26.60 -0.08
N MET A 126 -20.38 -27.87 0.35
CA MET A 126 -19.29 -28.79 0.01
C MET A 126 -19.53 -29.63 -1.25
N GLN A 127 -20.73 -29.58 -1.83
CA GLN A 127 -21.04 -30.31 -3.06
C GLN A 127 -20.95 -29.35 -4.25
N THR A 128 -19.79 -29.26 -4.89
CA THR A 128 -19.65 -28.57 -6.18
C THR A 128 -19.45 -29.58 -7.31
N PRO A 129 -19.98 -29.30 -8.52
CA PRO A 129 -19.59 -30.04 -9.72
C PRO A 129 -18.06 -30.03 -9.90
N PRO A 130 -17.46 -31.07 -10.50
CA PRO A 130 -16.01 -31.23 -10.62
C PRO A 130 -15.29 -30.09 -11.35
N ASP A 131 -16.00 -29.25 -12.12
CA ASP A 131 -15.43 -28.12 -12.87
C ASP A 131 -15.64 -26.74 -12.17
N CYS A 132 -16.20 -26.75 -10.95
CA CYS A 132 -16.51 -25.55 -10.17
C CYS A 132 -15.65 -25.51 -8.91
N VAL A 133 -15.03 -24.35 -8.67
CA VAL A 133 -14.38 -24.10 -7.38
C VAL A 133 -15.43 -24.17 -6.27
N SER A 134 -15.06 -24.75 -5.13
CA SER A 134 -15.87 -24.69 -3.93
C SER A 134 -16.27 -23.23 -3.65
N VAL A 135 -17.58 -22.96 -3.69
CA VAL A 135 -18.15 -21.62 -3.43
C VAL A 135 -17.67 -21.11 -2.07
N LEU A 136 -17.51 -22.01 -1.11
CA LEU A 136 -17.02 -21.71 0.23
C LEU A 136 -15.63 -21.07 0.19
N HIS A 137 -14.73 -21.60 -0.63
CA HIS A 137 -13.37 -21.05 -0.80
C HIS A 137 -13.40 -19.69 -1.48
N VAL A 138 -14.20 -19.51 -2.54
CA VAL A 138 -14.36 -18.21 -3.22
C VAL A 138 -14.90 -17.15 -2.25
N VAL A 139 -15.93 -17.48 -1.48
CA VAL A 139 -16.52 -16.58 -0.47
C VAL A 139 -15.50 -16.23 0.62
N THR A 140 -14.73 -17.22 1.07
CA THR A 140 -13.65 -17.04 2.06
C THR A 140 -12.61 -16.05 1.57
N GLU A 141 -12.12 -16.21 0.34
CA GLU A 141 -11.15 -15.28 -0.25
C GLU A 141 -11.72 -13.87 -0.41
N VAL A 142 -12.99 -13.72 -0.80
CA VAL A 142 -13.66 -12.40 -0.90
C VAL A 142 -13.73 -11.70 0.45
N LEU A 143 -14.08 -12.43 1.52
CA LEU A 143 -14.19 -11.88 2.87
C LEU A 143 -12.82 -11.51 3.44
N LEU A 144 -11.81 -12.36 3.23
CA LEU A 144 -10.43 -12.06 3.63
C LEU A 144 -9.86 -10.86 2.87
N CYS A 145 -10.14 -10.73 1.57
CA CYS A 145 -9.81 -9.53 0.79
C CYS A 145 -10.47 -8.27 1.35
N THR A 146 -11.72 -8.38 1.82
CA THR A 146 -12.43 -7.25 2.42
C THR A 146 -11.74 -6.78 3.70
N LEU A 147 -11.31 -7.71 4.56
CA LEU A 147 -10.55 -7.39 5.77
C LEU A 147 -9.18 -6.77 5.46
N ASP A 148 -8.51 -7.27 4.42
CA ASP A 148 -7.23 -6.72 3.96
C ASP A 148 -7.38 -5.26 3.49
N TYR A 149 -8.39 -4.96 2.66
CA TYR A 149 -8.68 -3.58 2.25
C TYR A 149 -8.97 -2.66 3.44
N LEU A 150 -9.71 -3.13 4.44
CA LEU A 150 -9.94 -2.40 5.69
C LEU A 150 -8.64 -2.14 6.46
N GLY A 151 -7.70 -3.10 6.43
CA GLY A 151 -6.40 -3.02 7.10
C GLY A 151 -5.32 -2.20 6.39
N THR A 152 -5.56 -1.77 5.15
CA THR A 152 -4.58 -0.94 4.39
C THR A 152 -4.39 0.46 4.98
N THR A 153 -5.37 0.96 5.73
CA THR A 153 -5.30 2.29 6.36
C THR A 153 -4.52 2.20 7.68
N PRO A 154 -3.36 2.90 7.83
CA PRO A 154 -2.45 2.73 8.97
C PRO A 154 -3.07 2.83 10.38
N PRO A 155 -3.93 3.81 10.71
CA PRO A 155 -4.53 3.89 12.04
C PRO A 155 -5.45 2.70 12.37
N PHE A 156 -6.08 2.11 11.36
CA PHE A 156 -7.02 1.02 11.56
C PHE A 156 -6.38 -0.37 11.48
N LYS A 157 -5.14 -0.48 11.00
CA LYS A 157 -4.43 -1.76 10.92
C LYS A 157 -4.25 -2.41 12.29
N LYS A 158 -3.87 -1.62 13.30
CA LYS A 158 -3.74 -2.13 14.68
C LYS A 158 -5.10 -2.54 15.25
N LEU A 159 -6.11 -1.67 15.08
CA LEU A 159 -7.47 -1.93 15.53
C LEU A 159 -8.09 -3.19 14.89
N LEU A 160 -7.81 -3.42 13.60
CA LEU A 160 -8.16 -4.65 12.88
C LEU A 160 -7.51 -5.86 13.54
N SER A 161 -6.19 -5.84 13.74
CA SER A 161 -5.44 -6.92 14.38
C SER A 161 -6.01 -7.25 15.76
N ASP A 162 -6.17 -6.24 16.62
CA ASP A 162 -6.69 -6.38 17.98
C ASP A 162 -8.12 -6.94 17.99
N THR A 163 -8.97 -6.48 17.07
CA THR A 163 -10.35 -6.99 16.91
C THR A 163 -10.36 -8.44 16.45
N LEU A 164 -9.49 -8.83 15.50
CA LEU A 164 -9.41 -10.21 15.00
C LEU A 164 -8.86 -11.17 16.05
N VAL A 165 -7.82 -10.79 16.79
CA VAL A 165 -7.28 -11.61 17.90
C VAL A 165 -8.35 -11.90 18.93
N THR A 166 -9.10 -10.86 19.35
CA THR A 166 -10.21 -11.02 20.30
C THR A 166 -11.26 -12.01 19.79
N ARG A 167 -11.57 -11.94 18.48
CA ARG A 167 -12.58 -12.82 17.88
C ARG A 167 -12.11 -14.25 17.64
N LEU A 168 -10.82 -14.46 17.42
CA LEU A 168 -10.23 -15.79 17.35
C LEU A 168 -10.23 -16.48 18.72
N ASP A 169 -9.91 -15.74 19.78
CA ASP A 169 -10.03 -16.23 21.17
C ASP A 169 -11.49 -16.58 21.52
N ASP A 170 -12.46 -15.76 21.09
CA ASP A 170 -13.90 -16.08 21.22
C ASP A 170 -14.27 -17.37 20.47
N MET A 171 -13.71 -17.60 19.27
CA MET A 171 -14.00 -18.80 18.48
C MET A 171 -13.48 -20.08 19.14
N GLU A 172 -12.28 -20.04 19.72
CA GLU A 172 -11.73 -21.18 20.48
C GLU A 172 -12.57 -21.48 21.71
N SER A 173 -12.93 -20.46 22.47
CA SER A 173 -13.74 -20.59 23.69
C SER A 173 -15.11 -21.24 23.43
N ASN A 174 -15.65 -21.01 22.22
CA ASN A 174 -16.92 -21.58 21.77
C ASN A 174 -16.76 -22.92 21.01
N GLY A 175 -15.53 -23.40 20.79
CA GLY A 175 -15.25 -24.66 20.10
C GLY A 175 -15.41 -24.63 18.58
N TYR A 176 -15.41 -23.45 17.96
CA TYR A 176 -15.66 -23.25 16.53
C TYR A 176 -14.38 -22.98 15.71
N LEU A 177 -13.27 -23.63 16.05
CA LEU A 177 -11.99 -23.41 15.36
C LEU A 177 -12.05 -23.90 13.91
N GLN A 178 -11.81 -22.99 12.96
CA GLN A 178 -11.85 -23.26 11.52
C GLN A 178 -10.47 -23.08 10.90
N LEU A 179 -9.95 -24.15 10.29
CA LEU A 179 -8.60 -24.19 9.72
C LEU A 179 -8.41 -23.14 8.63
N ASP A 180 -9.35 -23.03 7.69
CA ASP A 180 -9.26 -22.12 6.55
C ASP A 180 -9.30 -20.64 6.96
N VAL A 181 -10.02 -20.32 8.03
CA VAL A 181 -10.09 -18.96 8.58
C VAL A 181 -8.76 -18.57 9.20
N VAL A 182 -8.19 -19.42 10.06
CA VAL A 182 -6.91 -19.14 10.74
C VAL A 182 -5.76 -19.11 9.73
N ALA A 183 -5.73 -20.09 8.81
CA ALA A 183 -4.74 -20.13 7.74
C ALA A 183 -4.88 -18.92 6.80
N GLY A 184 -6.11 -18.52 6.45
CA GLY A 184 -6.39 -17.33 5.66
C GLY A 184 -5.94 -16.03 6.33
N ILE A 185 -6.19 -15.85 7.62
CA ILE A 185 -5.74 -14.68 8.39
C ILE A 185 -4.21 -14.58 8.41
N LEU A 186 -3.51 -15.71 8.60
CA LEU A 186 -2.04 -15.77 8.51
C LEU A 186 -1.55 -15.42 7.10
N ARG A 187 -2.21 -15.96 6.08
CA ARG A 187 -1.87 -15.74 4.66
C ARG A 187 -2.00 -14.26 4.28
N TYR A 188 -3.11 -13.62 4.65
CA TYR A 188 -3.38 -12.19 4.43
C TYR A 188 -2.62 -11.27 5.39
N ARG A 189 -1.94 -11.82 6.41
CA ARG A 189 -1.21 -11.07 7.45
C ARG A 189 -2.07 -10.00 8.12
N LEU A 190 -3.34 -10.35 8.35
CA LEU A 190 -4.28 -9.46 9.04
C LEU A 190 -3.91 -9.32 10.52
N VAL A 191 -3.18 -10.30 11.05
CA VAL A 191 -2.65 -10.36 12.42
C VAL A 191 -1.16 -10.72 12.37
N GLN A 192 -0.37 -10.21 13.31
CA GLN A 192 1.05 -10.55 13.38
C GLN A 192 1.24 -12.03 13.76
N VAL A 193 2.19 -12.69 13.10
CA VAL A 193 2.47 -14.12 13.35
C VAL A 193 2.82 -14.39 14.81
N ALA A 194 3.58 -13.48 15.45
CA ALA A 194 3.93 -13.58 16.86
C ALA A 194 2.71 -13.50 17.81
N GLU A 195 1.64 -12.78 17.42
CA GLU A 195 0.40 -12.72 18.19
C GLU A 195 -0.38 -14.02 18.06
N ILE A 196 -0.44 -14.58 16.85
CA ILE A 196 -1.08 -15.88 16.60
C ILE A 196 -0.31 -17.03 17.29
N ASP A 197 1.02 -17.02 17.29
CA ASP A 197 1.85 -17.97 18.02
C ASP A 197 1.56 -17.95 19.53
N ARG A 198 1.47 -16.75 20.13
CA ARG A 198 1.10 -16.58 21.55
C ARG A 198 -0.32 -17.02 21.84
N MET A 199 -1.24 -16.81 20.90
CA MET A 199 -2.65 -17.18 21.05
C MET A 199 -2.80 -18.69 21.02
N MET A 200 -2.30 -19.34 19.97
CA MET A 200 -2.31 -20.79 19.81
C MET A 200 -1.57 -21.52 20.95
N SER A 201 -0.44 -20.96 21.44
CA SER A 201 0.26 -21.53 22.59
C SER A 201 -0.63 -21.54 23.84
N ARG A 202 -1.40 -20.46 24.08
CA ARG A 202 -2.34 -20.38 25.21
C ARG A 202 -3.49 -21.40 25.07
N TRP A 203 -3.98 -21.63 23.85
CA TRP A 203 -5.03 -22.62 23.60
C TRP A 203 -4.55 -24.04 23.95
N MET A 204 -3.31 -24.38 23.57
CA MET A 204 -2.69 -25.67 23.87
C MET A 204 -2.36 -25.87 25.35
N ASP A 205 -1.85 -24.84 26.01
CA ASP A 205 -1.47 -24.84 27.44
C ASP A 205 -2.67 -24.85 28.39
N GLY A 206 -3.91 -24.90 27.86
CA GLY A 206 -5.17 -24.76 28.58
C GLY A 206 -5.12 -25.24 30.03
N ARG A 207 -5.16 -24.30 30.98
CA ARG A 207 -5.10 -24.55 32.44
C ARG A 207 -6.32 -25.34 32.90
N ARG A 208 -6.36 -26.65 32.67
CA ARG A 208 -7.27 -27.57 33.35
C ARG A 208 -6.48 -28.32 34.42
N PRO A 209 -6.79 -28.15 35.72
CA PRO A 209 -6.13 -28.94 36.75
C PRO A 209 -6.52 -30.41 36.57
N GLY A 210 -5.56 -31.23 36.16
CA GLY A 210 -5.71 -32.68 36.11
C GLY A 210 -5.68 -33.28 37.52
N PRO A 211 -6.14 -34.53 37.69
CA PRO A 211 -5.95 -35.27 38.93
C PRO A 211 -4.45 -35.36 39.23
N GLY A 212 -4.01 -34.84 40.39
CA GLY A 212 -2.60 -34.88 40.81
C GLY A 212 -1.74 -33.65 40.45
N GLY A 213 -2.34 -32.53 40.02
CA GLY A 213 -1.61 -31.26 39.84
C GLY A 213 -0.74 -31.17 38.57
N GLN A 214 -0.82 -32.17 37.69
CA GLN A 214 -0.21 -32.09 36.36
C GLN A 214 -1.09 -31.27 35.41
N THR A 215 -0.49 -30.30 34.72
CA THR A 215 -1.13 -29.49 33.68
C THR A 215 -1.39 -30.40 32.47
N GLN A 216 -2.65 -30.69 32.18
CA GLN A 216 -3.03 -31.45 30.98
C GLN A 216 -3.10 -30.51 29.78
N VAL A 217 -2.55 -30.95 28.64
CA VAL A 217 -2.65 -30.23 27.37
C VAL A 217 -4.09 -30.30 26.87
N ASN A 218 -4.58 -29.20 26.31
CA ASN A 218 -5.86 -29.17 25.63
C ASN A 218 -5.74 -29.94 24.31
N VAL A 219 -6.08 -31.24 24.33
CA VAL A 219 -5.88 -32.17 23.21
C VAL A 219 -6.56 -31.68 21.92
N PRO A 220 -7.83 -31.24 21.92
CA PRO A 220 -8.48 -30.66 20.73
C PRO A 220 -7.77 -29.43 20.17
N ALA A 221 -7.34 -28.50 21.04
CA ALA A 221 -6.63 -27.30 20.59
C ALA A 221 -5.24 -27.64 20.03
N ALA A 222 -4.53 -28.60 20.63
CA ALA A 222 -3.24 -29.05 20.16
C ALA A 222 -3.32 -29.73 18.79
N ASP A 223 -4.32 -30.59 18.56
CA ASP A 223 -4.55 -31.21 17.25
C ASP A 223 -4.86 -30.14 16.19
N PHE A 224 -5.76 -29.19 16.50
CA PHE A 224 -6.06 -28.07 15.61
C PHE A 224 -4.82 -27.22 15.28
N VAL A 225 -4.01 -26.88 16.28
CA VAL A 225 -2.78 -26.09 16.07
C VAL A 225 -1.78 -26.86 15.22
N ILE A 226 -1.64 -28.18 15.41
CA ILE A 226 -0.81 -29.02 14.53
C ILE A 226 -1.32 -28.96 13.09
N LEU A 227 -2.64 -29.02 12.86
CA LEU A 227 -3.22 -28.90 11.52
C LEU A 227 -2.94 -27.52 10.89
N VAL A 228 -3.11 -26.44 11.65
CA VAL A 228 -2.79 -25.08 11.20
C VAL A 228 -1.31 -24.98 10.84
N LEU A 229 -0.41 -25.50 11.69
CA LEU A 229 1.02 -25.44 11.46
C LEU A 229 1.47 -26.37 10.33
N GLN A 230 0.83 -27.52 10.13
CA GLN A 230 1.07 -28.36 8.96
C GLN A 230 0.71 -27.62 7.68
N ARG A 231 -0.50 -27.04 7.61
CA ARG A 231 -0.93 -26.21 6.48
C ARG A 231 0.01 -25.03 6.25
N CYS A 232 0.36 -24.30 7.31
CA CYS A 232 1.13 -23.06 7.18
C CYS A 232 2.64 -23.26 7.01
N CYS A 233 3.26 -24.23 7.70
CA CYS A 233 4.70 -24.45 7.67
C CYS A 233 5.10 -25.34 6.50
N LEU A 234 4.37 -26.42 6.23
CA LEU A 234 4.74 -27.37 5.19
C LEU A 234 4.35 -26.87 3.78
N GLU A 235 3.20 -26.21 3.63
CA GLU A 235 2.69 -25.81 2.31
C GLU A 235 3.07 -24.37 1.93
N HIS A 236 3.14 -23.44 2.89
CA HIS A 236 3.49 -22.04 2.62
C HIS A 236 4.96 -21.67 2.91
N ARG A 237 5.84 -22.66 3.16
CA ARG A 237 7.28 -22.50 3.51
C ARG A 237 7.51 -21.40 4.55
N THR A 238 6.74 -21.45 5.64
CA THR A 238 7.00 -20.63 6.84
C THR A 238 7.99 -21.36 7.73
N HIS A 239 8.94 -20.65 8.36
CA HIS A 239 10.03 -21.32 9.09
C HIS A 239 9.56 -21.66 10.50
N PHE A 240 9.14 -22.91 10.65
CA PHE A 240 8.85 -23.51 11.93
C PHE A 240 10.05 -23.34 12.88
N GLY A 241 9.79 -22.86 14.10
CA GLY A 241 10.82 -22.54 15.10
C GLY A 241 11.29 -21.08 15.15
N LYS A 242 11.23 -20.33 14.03
CA LYS A 242 11.48 -18.86 14.03
C LYS A 242 10.19 -18.06 14.15
N ASP A 243 9.18 -18.42 13.36
CA ASP A 243 7.90 -17.70 13.32
C ASP A 243 6.90 -18.20 14.39
N PHE A 244 6.98 -19.49 14.74
CA PHE A 244 6.08 -20.17 15.70
C PHE A 244 6.86 -20.81 16.85
N GLN A 245 7.69 -20.02 17.53
CA GLN A 245 8.59 -20.53 18.56
C GLN A 245 7.83 -21.14 19.73
N LYS A 246 6.78 -20.48 20.24
CA LYS A 246 6.06 -20.94 21.43
C LYS A 246 5.26 -22.21 21.15
N CYS A 247 4.57 -22.25 20.02
CA CYS A 247 3.85 -23.46 19.61
C CYS A 247 4.82 -24.61 19.35
N GLY A 248 5.96 -24.33 18.71
CA GLY A 248 7.01 -25.32 18.46
C GLY A 248 7.58 -25.93 19.74
N GLU A 249 7.84 -25.12 20.76
CA GLU A 249 8.31 -25.59 22.07
C GLU A 249 7.31 -26.54 22.75
N ILE A 250 6.01 -26.23 22.70
CA ILE A 250 4.96 -27.07 23.29
C ILE A 250 4.85 -28.40 22.55
N ILE A 251 4.79 -28.37 21.21
CA ILE A 251 4.68 -29.57 20.37
C ILE A 251 5.92 -30.47 20.53
N THR A 252 7.12 -29.89 20.58
CA THR A 252 8.37 -30.63 20.79
C THR A 252 8.38 -31.31 22.15
N LYS A 253 7.96 -30.62 23.22
CA LYS A 253 7.81 -31.21 24.56
C LYS A 253 6.82 -32.38 24.56
N GLN A 254 5.74 -32.32 23.78
CA GLN A 254 4.81 -33.44 23.64
C GLN A 254 5.42 -34.60 22.86
N ALA A 255 6.11 -34.35 21.74
CA ALA A 255 6.83 -35.40 21.02
C ALA A 255 7.87 -36.11 21.91
N GLU A 256 8.62 -35.37 22.72
CA GLU A 256 9.55 -35.94 23.71
C GLU A 256 8.85 -36.77 24.79
N ARG A 257 7.68 -36.31 25.29
CA ARG A 257 6.86 -37.07 26.25
C ARG A 257 6.47 -38.43 25.68
N ARG A 258 6.10 -38.51 24.40
CA ARG A 258 5.81 -39.78 23.71
C ARG A 258 7.01 -40.71 23.70
N ARG A 259 8.19 -40.20 23.33
CA ARG A 259 9.43 -40.98 23.26
C ARG A 259 9.81 -41.56 24.62
N ARG A 260 9.63 -40.79 25.71
CA ARG A 260 9.85 -41.26 27.09
C ARG A 260 8.84 -42.33 27.53
N LEU A 261 7.56 -42.16 27.19
CA LEU A 261 6.52 -43.13 27.51
C LEU A 261 6.73 -44.48 26.78
N ASN A 262 7.16 -44.44 25.51
CA ASN A 262 7.52 -45.64 24.77
C ASN A 262 8.71 -46.40 25.39
N GLN A 263 9.64 -45.69 26.06
CA GLN A 263 10.77 -46.29 26.77
C GLN A 263 10.39 -46.88 28.14
N GLN A 264 9.33 -46.39 28.78
CA GLN A 264 8.98 -46.73 30.17
C GLN A 264 7.83 -47.74 30.35
N GLN A 265 7.19 -48.24 29.28
CA GLN A 265 6.08 -49.22 29.34
C GLN A 265 4.97 -48.88 30.38
N GLN A 266 4.66 -47.59 30.59
CA GLN A 266 3.60 -47.17 31.52
C GLN A 266 2.35 -46.71 30.76
N GLN A 267 1.20 -47.34 31.06
CA GLN A 267 -0.12 -47.00 30.53
C GLN A 267 -0.97 -46.29 31.58
N ALA A 268 -1.33 -45.04 31.30
CA ALA A 268 -2.51 -44.35 31.84
C ALA A 268 -2.88 -43.14 30.95
N MET A 269 -2.88 -43.33 29.63
CA MET A 269 -3.20 -42.26 28.66
C MET A 269 -4.44 -42.65 27.87
N SER A 270 -5.29 -41.66 27.58
CA SER A 270 -6.45 -41.86 26.72
C SER A 270 -6.03 -42.11 25.26
N SER A 271 -6.89 -42.79 24.49
CA SER A 271 -6.66 -43.06 23.06
C SER A 271 -6.43 -41.77 22.25
N GLN A 272 -7.14 -40.69 22.59
CA GLN A 272 -7.01 -39.38 21.93
C GLN A 272 -5.65 -38.72 22.22
N GLU A 273 -5.14 -38.81 23.45
CA GLU A 273 -3.81 -38.28 23.78
C GLU A 273 -2.70 -39.05 23.04
N LEU A 274 -2.85 -40.36 22.85
CA LEU A 274 -1.88 -41.16 22.10
C LEU A 274 -1.84 -40.78 20.62
N GLN A 275 -3.00 -40.48 20.02
CA GLN A 275 -3.10 -40.01 18.63
C GLN A 275 -2.42 -38.64 18.45
N LEU A 276 -2.71 -37.69 19.34
CA LEU A 276 -2.08 -36.36 19.33
C LEU A 276 -0.57 -36.46 19.42
N LEU A 277 -0.06 -37.25 20.38
CA LEU A 277 1.37 -37.47 20.55
C LEU A 277 2.00 -38.04 19.28
N THR A 278 1.28 -38.93 18.60
CA THR A 278 1.72 -39.52 17.33
C THR A 278 1.81 -38.48 16.21
N GLN A 279 0.78 -37.65 16.06
CA GLN A 279 0.79 -36.57 15.06
C GLN A 279 1.88 -35.54 15.33
N ALA A 280 2.10 -35.17 16.60
CA ALA A 280 3.15 -34.24 17.00
C ALA A 280 4.55 -34.75 16.64
N ASP A 281 4.84 -36.02 16.91
CA ASP A 281 6.14 -36.65 16.61
C ASP A 281 6.39 -36.72 15.09
N ILE A 282 5.39 -37.17 14.31
CA ILE A 282 5.46 -37.18 12.84
C ILE A 282 5.67 -35.77 12.28
N PHE A 283 4.98 -34.78 12.85
CA PHE A 283 5.10 -33.40 12.40
C PHE A 283 6.50 -32.83 12.65
N VAL A 284 7.04 -33.02 13.86
CA VAL A 284 8.40 -32.58 14.21
C VAL A 284 9.45 -33.26 13.32
N GLU A 285 9.31 -34.55 13.03
CA GLU A 285 10.20 -35.26 12.10
C GLU A 285 10.17 -34.67 10.68
N LYS A 286 8.99 -34.37 10.14
CA LYS A 286 8.84 -33.74 8.82
C LYS A 286 9.52 -32.37 8.76
N LEU A 287 9.43 -31.58 9.84
CA LEU A 287 10.03 -30.25 9.91
C LEU A 287 11.56 -30.29 10.03
N ASN A 288 12.09 -31.24 10.81
CA ASN A 288 13.53 -31.46 10.91
C ASN A 288 14.12 -31.93 9.56
N ALA A 289 13.38 -32.74 8.81
CA ALA A 289 13.76 -33.13 7.46
C ALA A 289 13.80 -31.94 6.48
N GLN A 290 12.85 -31.01 6.56
CA GLN A 290 12.84 -29.78 5.75
C GLN A 290 13.99 -28.83 6.09
N THR A 291 14.36 -28.72 7.37
CA THR A 291 15.47 -27.87 7.83
C THR A 291 16.84 -28.36 7.32
N SER A 292 16.94 -29.67 7.02
CA SER A 292 18.16 -30.30 6.53
C SER A 292 18.38 -30.13 5.01
N GLN A 293 17.39 -29.61 4.27
CA GLN A 293 17.45 -29.39 2.82
C GLN A 293 17.76 -27.93 2.45
N GLY A 294 18.88 -27.38 2.94
CA GLY A 294 19.50 -26.14 2.44
C GLY A 294 18.90 -24.82 2.97
N GLU A 295 19.71 -24.04 3.69
CA GLU A 295 19.37 -22.73 4.30
C GLU A 295 19.39 -21.51 3.34
N GLU A 296 19.69 -21.68 2.05
CA GLU A 296 20.15 -20.56 1.21
C GLU A 296 19.08 -19.52 0.77
N ASP A 297 17.78 -19.75 0.98
CA ASP A 297 16.70 -18.84 0.51
C ASP A 297 15.75 -18.36 1.64
N TYR A 298 16.25 -18.15 2.86
CA TYR A 298 15.42 -17.69 3.97
C TYR A 298 15.14 -16.17 3.94
N MET A 299 13.88 -15.81 3.67
CA MET A 299 13.35 -14.48 4.01
C MET A 299 12.27 -14.61 5.11
N PRO A 300 12.39 -13.94 6.27
CA PRO A 300 11.37 -13.95 7.33
C PRO A 300 9.98 -13.53 6.80
N LEU A 301 8.88 -14.08 7.33
CA LEU A 301 7.53 -13.67 6.90
C LEU A 301 7.28 -12.17 7.05
N ALA A 302 7.88 -11.56 8.08
CA ALA A 302 7.83 -10.11 8.29
C ALA A 302 8.47 -9.32 7.13
N ASN A 303 9.48 -9.89 6.45
CA ASN A 303 10.27 -9.23 5.40
C ASN A 303 9.83 -9.61 3.97
N ARG A 304 9.10 -10.72 3.80
CA ARG A 304 8.47 -11.07 2.52
C ARG A 304 7.42 -10.01 2.17
N GLN A 305 7.24 -9.61 0.91
CA GLN A 305 6.08 -8.78 0.55
C GLN A 305 4.79 -9.56 0.82
N PRO A 306 3.72 -8.95 1.39
CA PRO A 306 2.41 -9.57 1.45
C PRO A 306 1.95 -9.78 0.00
N ARG A 307 2.09 -11.01 -0.49
CA ARG A 307 1.58 -11.39 -1.80
C ARG A 307 0.49 -12.40 -1.57
N LEU A 308 -0.73 -11.88 -1.44
CA LEU A 308 -1.88 -12.64 -1.88
C LEU A 308 -2.30 -12.17 -3.26
N MET A 309 -2.51 -13.19 -4.07
CA MET A 309 -2.82 -13.17 -5.49
C MET A 309 -4.18 -12.57 -5.83
N VAL A 310 -4.94 -12.05 -4.88
CA VAL A 310 -6.20 -11.36 -5.18
C VAL A 310 -5.94 -9.87 -5.05
N THR A 311 -5.69 -9.32 -3.86
CA THR A 311 -5.50 -7.86 -3.74
C THR A 311 -4.40 -7.30 -4.66
N ALA A 312 -3.23 -7.93 -4.77
CA ALA A 312 -2.14 -7.47 -5.63
C ALA A 312 -2.47 -7.58 -7.13
N VAL A 313 -3.18 -8.64 -7.50
CA VAL A 313 -3.68 -8.92 -8.84
C VAL A 313 -4.78 -7.97 -9.27
N TRP A 314 -5.69 -7.67 -8.34
CA TRP A 314 -6.77 -6.75 -8.56
C TRP A 314 -6.23 -5.33 -8.63
N GLN A 315 -5.24 -5.00 -7.81
CA GLN A 315 -4.45 -3.77 -7.95
C GLN A 315 -3.67 -3.74 -9.26
N GLN A 316 -3.10 -4.85 -9.71
CA GLN A 316 -2.38 -4.93 -10.98
C GLN A 316 -3.35 -4.70 -12.15
N LYS A 317 -4.47 -5.42 -12.19
CA LYS A 317 -5.54 -5.24 -13.18
C LYS A 317 -6.15 -3.85 -13.10
N GLU A 318 -6.31 -3.26 -11.92
CA GLU A 318 -6.69 -1.85 -11.72
C GLU A 318 -5.63 -0.89 -12.27
N THR A 319 -4.33 -1.13 -12.05
CA THR A 319 -3.26 -0.30 -12.63
C THR A 319 -3.13 -0.48 -14.13
N GLU A 320 -3.33 -1.68 -14.67
CA GLU A 320 -3.35 -1.96 -16.11
C GLU A 320 -4.59 -1.35 -16.77
N GLU A 321 -5.73 -1.36 -16.09
CA GLU A 321 -6.96 -0.68 -16.50
C GLU A 321 -6.86 0.84 -16.41
N ASN A 322 -6.22 1.37 -15.37
CA ASN A 322 -5.95 2.79 -15.24
C ASN A 322 -4.91 3.25 -16.28
N LYS A 323 -3.99 2.36 -16.69
CA LYS A 323 -3.14 2.57 -17.87
C LYS A 323 -3.97 2.57 -19.17
N GLN A 324 -4.99 1.71 -19.30
CA GLN A 324 -5.91 1.68 -20.45
C GLN A 324 -6.94 2.84 -20.46
N LYS A 325 -7.30 3.36 -19.29
CA LYS A 325 -8.19 4.52 -19.10
C LYS A 325 -7.44 5.85 -19.04
N ALA A 326 -6.11 5.82 -19.18
CA ALA A 326 -5.31 7.03 -19.25
C ALA A 326 -5.80 7.88 -20.42
N GLN A 327 -6.30 9.08 -20.11
CA GLN A 327 -6.85 10.03 -21.09
C GLN A 327 -5.82 10.44 -22.16
N PHE A 328 -4.54 10.22 -21.85
CA PHE A 328 -3.40 10.38 -22.73
C PHE A 328 -2.41 9.25 -22.42
N ASP A 329 -1.75 8.73 -23.45
CA ASP A 329 -0.71 7.72 -23.33
C ASP A 329 0.66 8.35 -22.99
N ALA A 330 1.62 7.49 -22.67
CA ALA A 330 3.00 7.92 -22.39
C ALA A 330 3.61 8.69 -23.59
N ASP A 331 3.22 8.34 -24.82
CA ASP A 331 3.69 9.00 -26.05
C ASP A 331 3.17 10.43 -26.15
N THR A 332 1.92 10.68 -25.77
CA THR A 332 1.33 12.03 -25.74
C THR A 332 2.05 12.89 -24.71
N VAL A 333 2.31 12.39 -23.50
CA VAL A 333 3.09 13.13 -22.49
C VAL A 333 4.49 13.41 -23.01
N SER A 334 5.15 12.41 -23.59
CA SER A 334 6.51 12.54 -24.15
C SER A 334 6.55 13.60 -25.24
N LYS A 335 5.57 13.65 -26.15
CA LYS A 335 5.46 14.70 -27.19
C LYS A 335 5.35 16.09 -26.57
N GLN A 336 4.51 16.25 -25.55
CA GLN A 336 4.35 17.54 -24.87
C GLN A 336 5.61 17.97 -24.12
N LEU A 337 6.34 17.02 -23.54
CA LEU A 337 7.63 17.30 -22.90
C LEU A 337 8.72 17.69 -23.90
N HIS A 338 8.78 17.09 -25.09
CA HIS A 338 9.72 17.51 -26.12
C HIS A 338 9.38 18.89 -26.68
N GLU A 339 8.10 19.16 -26.90
CA GLU A 339 7.61 20.48 -27.32
C GLU A 339 7.95 21.55 -26.28
N TRP A 340 7.80 21.22 -24.99
CA TRP A 340 8.23 22.07 -23.90
C TRP A 340 9.74 22.29 -23.87
N HIS A 341 10.50 21.20 -23.94
CA HIS A 341 11.95 21.24 -23.90
C HIS A 341 12.54 22.09 -25.05
N SER A 342 12.04 21.91 -26.27
CA SER A 342 12.51 22.67 -27.45
C SER A 342 12.20 24.15 -27.36
N LEU A 343 11.03 24.52 -26.82
CA LEU A 343 10.64 25.91 -26.62
C LEU A 343 11.47 26.61 -25.55
N VAL A 344 11.87 25.90 -24.49
CA VAL A 344 12.53 26.48 -23.33
C VAL A 344 14.06 26.44 -23.44
N GLN A 345 14.64 25.51 -24.20
CA GLN A 345 16.10 25.38 -24.36
C GLN A 345 16.68 26.03 -25.63
N ALA A 346 15.89 26.83 -26.35
CA ALA A 346 16.28 27.41 -27.63
C ALA A 346 17.57 28.28 -27.60
N ASP A 347 17.97 28.81 -26.44
CA ASP A 347 19.14 29.68 -26.26
C ASP A 347 20.35 29.02 -25.56
N GLY A 348 20.32 27.70 -25.31
CA GLY A 348 21.53 26.92 -25.01
C GLY A 348 22.11 27.01 -23.59
N GLN A 349 21.57 27.81 -22.65
CA GLN A 349 21.89 27.70 -21.22
C GLN A 349 20.75 28.15 -20.32
N HIS A 350 20.33 27.25 -19.42
CA HIS A 350 19.24 27.39 -18.44
C HIS A 350 17.90 27.89 -19.03
N PRO A 351 16.74 27.35 -18.61
CA PRO A 351 15.46 27.93 -19.00
C PRO A 351 15.46 29.44 -18.77
N PRO A 352 15.31 30.30 -19.82
CA PRO A 352 15.17 31.71 -19.60
C PRO A 352 13.92 31.93 -18.74
N SER A 353 14.02 32.83 -17.75
CA SER A 353 12.82 33.25 -17.01
C SER A 353 11.74 33.62 -18.03
N LEU A 354 10.48 33.23 -17.75
CA LEU A 354 9.32 33.55 -18.59
C LEU A 354 9.25 35.05 -18.96
N ASP A 355 9.88 35.92 -18.15
CA ASP A 355 9.92 37.37 -18.35
C ASP A 355 10.93 37.83 -19.40
N HIS A 356 11.94 37.02 -19.70
CA HIS A 356 13.06 37.35 -20.59
C HIS A 356 12.91 36.75 -21.99
N MET A 357 11.89 35.92 -22.22
CA MET A 357 11.59 35.36 -23.54
C MET A 357 11.00 36.40 -24.49
N GLY A 358 11.36 36.28 -25.77
CA GLY A 358 10.74 37.07 -26.84
C GLY A 358 9.23 36.86 -26.88
N HIS A 359 8.48 37.90 -27.26
CA HIS A 359 7.01 37.91 -27.26
C HIS A 359 6.37 36.69 -27.96
N THR A 360 6.94 36.25 -29.08
CA THR A 360 6.47 35.08 -29.84
C THR A 360 6.67 33.78 -29.07
N GLN A 361 7.84 33.60 -28.46
CA GLN A 361 8.19 32.40 -27.69
C GLN A 361 7.35 32.33 -26.41
N ASN A 362 7.15 33.47 -25.72
CA ASN A 362 6.30 33.54 -24.54
C ASN A 362 4.85 33.12 -24.84
N ARG A 363 4.30 33.55 -25.99
CA ARG A 363 2.97 33.13 -26.46
C ARG A 363 2.89 31.64 -26.75
N GLN A 364 3.94 31.06 -27.34
CA GLN A 364 4.02 29.61 -27.60
C GLN A 364 4.06 28.80 -26.30
N VAL A 365 4.89 29.22 -25.35
CA VAL A 365 4.98 28.64 -24.00
C VAL A 365 3.64 28.73 -23.27
N GLY A 366 2.98 29.89 -23.30
CA GLY A 366 1.63 30.09 -22.76
C GLY A 366 0.59 29.17 -23.37
N GLY A 367 0.60 29.02 -24.69
CA GLY A 367 -0.30 28.10 -25.40
C GLY A 367 -0.08 26.64 -25.02
N LEU A 368 1.18 26.21 -24.91
CA LEU A 368 1.52 24.84 -24.52
C LEU A 368 1.11 24.54 -23.07
N LEU A 369 1.37 25.45 -22.12
CA LEU A 369 0.93 25.28 -20.74
C LEU A 369 -0.58 25.21 -20.63
N GLN A 370 -1.33 26.04 -21.38
CA GLN A 370 -2.80 25.96 -21.41
C GLN A 370 -3.28 24.61 -21.95
N LYS A 371 -2.62 24.09 -22.98
CA LYS A 371 -2.90 22.75 -23.51
C LYS A 371 -2.63 21.67 -22.45
N ILE A 372 -1.51 21.75 -21.73
CA ILE A 372 -1.18 20.83 -20.64
C ILE A 372 -2.20 20.93 -19.51
N ILE A 373 -2.55 22.13 -19.06
CA ILE A 373 -3.58 22.36 -18.03
C ILE A 373 -4.94 21.82 -18.49
N GLY A 374 -5.30 22.01 -19.75
CA GLY A 374 -6.52 21.44 -20.34
C GLY A 374 -6.54 19.91 -20.35
N MET A 375 -5.39 19.26 -20.55
CA MET A 375 -5.25 17.80 -20.40
C MET A 375 -5.39 17.36 -18.94
N LEU A 376 -4.82 18.13 -18.00
CA LEU A 376 -4.83 17.81 -16.57
C LEU A 376 -6.23 17.97 -15.94
N PHE A 377 -7.01 18.96 -16.39
CA PHE A 377 -8.29 19.37 -15.77
C PHE A 377 -9.50 19.28 -16.70
N SER A 378 -9.50 18.31 -17.62
CA SER A 378 -10.61 18.11 -18.54
C SER A 378 -11.95 17.96 -17.80
N PRO A 379 -13.02 18.69 -18.20
CA PRO A 379 -14.27 18.82 -17.43
C PRO A 379 -15.02 17.49 -17.18
N ASN A 380 -14.70 16.44 -17.94
CA ASN A 380 -15.37 15.16 -17.80
C ASN A 380 -14.73 14.26 -16.71
N HIS A 381 -13.44 14.44 -16.34
CA HIS A 381 -12.72 13.49 -15.49
C HIS A 381 -11.51 14.10 -14.71
N SER A 382 -11.60 15.35 -14.24
CA SER A 382 -10.56 15.99 -13.41
C SER A 382 -10.34 15.25 -12.08
N SER A 383 -9.44 14.26 -12.07
CA SER A 383 -9.06 13.49 -10.89
C SER A 383 -7.59 13.71 -10.54
N GLU A 384 -7.28 13.67 -9.25
CA GLU A 384 -5.89 13.66 -8.72
C GLU A 384 -5.05 12.55 -9.40
N GLU A 385 -5.69 11.44 -9.78
CA GLU A 385 -5.08 10.32 -10.49
C GLU A 385 -4.58 10.68 -11.89
N THR A 386 -5.33 11.47 -12.66
CA THR A 386 -4.92 11.94 -14.00
C THR A 386 -3.70 12.85 -13.92
N VAL A 387 -3.67 13.72 -12.92
CA VAL A 387 -2.55 14.66 -12.70
C VAL A 387 -1.30 13.90 -12.24
N GLU A 388 -1.43 12.98 -11.28
CA GLU A 388 -0.34 12.10 -10.87
C GLU A 388 0.20 11.30 -12.05
N LEU A 389 -0.69 10.79 -12.92
CA LEU A 389 -0.32 9.98 -14.09
C LEU A 389 0.52 10.76 -15.10
N PHE A 390 0.16 12.01 -15.39
CA PHE A 390 0.95 12.89 -16.24
C PHE A 390 2.37 13.06 -15.72
N PHE A 391 2.52 13.42 -14.44
CA PHE A 391 3.84 13.62 -13.85
C PHE A 391 4.62 12.33 -13.72
N ARG A 392 3.95 11.18 -13.51
CA ARG A 392 4.60 9.88 -13.47
C ARG A 392 5.21 9.52 -14.81
N TYR A 393 4.45 9.62 -15.91
CA TYR A 393 5.02 9.41 -17.24
C TYR A 393 6.10 10.42 -17.56
N GLY A 394 5.92 11.68 -17.14
CA GLY A 394 6.89 12.72 -17.42
C GLY A 394 8.23 12.53 -16.71
N VAL A 395 8.22 12.14 -15.43
CA VAL A 395 9.45 11.88 -14.68
C VAL A 395 10.12 10.59 -15.15
N GLU A 396 9.36 9.53 -15.44
CA GLU A 396 9.88 8.27 -15.99
C GLU A 396 10.58 8.52 -17.33
N TYR A 397 9.96 9.32 -18.22
CA TYR A 397 10.55 9.70 -19.50
C TYR A 397 11.83 10.53 -19.33
N THR A 398 11.76 11.58 -18.52
CA THR A 398 12.90 12.49 -18.24
C THR A 398 14.11 11.74 -17.70
N VAL A 399 13.89 10.82 -16.75
CA VAL A 399 14.97 10.04 -16.16
C VAL A 399 15.58 9.07 -17.16
N LYS A 400 14.76 8.36 -17.94
CA LYS A 400 15.25 7.46 -18.99
C LYS A 400 16.09 8.22 -20.03
N TYR A 401 15.61 9.38 -20.48
CA TYR A 401 16.32 10.22 -21.44
C TYR A 401 17.68 10.68 -20.90
N ALA A 402 17.71 11.19 -19.66
CA ALA A 402 18.94 11.65 -19.02
C ALA A 402 19.94 10.51 -18.77
N GLN A 403 19.46 9.33 -18.34
CA GLN A 403 20.31 8.15 -18.13
C GLN A 403 20.93 7.67 -19.44
N GLN A 404 20.15 7.59 -20.53
CA GLN A 404 20.66 7.23 -21.85
C GLN A 404 21.75 8.21 -22.30
N LYS A 405 21.54 9.52 -22.12
CA LYS A 405 22.54 10.54 -22.46
C LYS A 405 23.82 10.45 -21.63
N LEU A 406 23.70 10.10 -20.35
CA LEU A 406 24.84 9.84 -19.48
C LEU A 406 25.63 8.61 -19.93
N GLU A 407 24.95 7.51 -20.28
CA GLU A 407 25.58 6.30 -20.80
C GLU A 407 26.30 6.53 -22.15
N GLU A 408 25.68 7.29 -23.07
CA GLU A 408 26.29 7.72 -24.34
C GLU A 408 27.56 8.55 -24.10
N ALA A 409 27.54 9.44 -23.11
CA ALA A 409 28.70 10.27 -22.75
C ALA A 409 29.83 9.48 -22.08
N GLU A 410 29.50 8.45 -21.29
CA GLU A 410 30.48 7.57 -20.63
C GLU A 410 31.18 6.61 -21.62
N GLN A 411 30.51 6.24 -22.72
CA GLN A 411 31.05 5.36 -23.76
C GLN A 411 31.88 6.10 -24.83
N ALA A 412 31.77 7.43 -24.92
CA ALA A 412 32.51 8.22 -25.90
C ALA A 412 33.98 8.44 -25.47
N PRO A 413 34.98 7.99 -26.26
CA PRO A 413 36.39 8.16 -25.90
C PRO A 413 36.77 9.65 -25.95
N GLY A 414 36.96 10.27 -24.78
CA GLY A 414 37.51 11.62 -24.62
C GLY A 414 36.59 12.70 -24.05
N HIS A 415 35.36 12.38 -23.61
CA HIS A 415 34.45 13.39 -23.09
C HIS A 415 34.75 13.76 -21.61
N LYS A 416 35.36 14.94 -21.39
CA LYS A 416 35.33 15.69 -20.12
C LYS A 416 34.41 16.92 -20.24
N GLY A 417 33.28 16.77 -20.96
CA GLY A 417 32.25 17.79 -21.07
C GLY A 417 31.28 17.76 -19.88
N PRO A 418 30.67 18.90 -19.50
CA PRO A 418 29.60 18.90 -18.50
C PRO A 418 28.44 18.02 -18.98
N SER A 419 27.95 17.13 -18.11
CA SER A 419 26.81 16.26 -18.43
C SER A 419 25.58 17.11 -18.81
N ASP A 420 24.97 16.79 -19.95
CA ASP A 420 23.77 17.49 -20.43
C ASP A 420 22.55 17.09 -19.60
N PHE A 421 22.15 17.98 -18.69
CA PHE A 421 20.93 17.87 -17.90
C PHE A 421 19.80 18.77 -18.42
N GLY A 422 19.89 19.28 -19.66
CA GLY A 422 18.95 20.24 -20.21
C GLY A 422 17.49 19.77 -20.18
N PHE A 423 17.26 18.47 -20.42
CA PHE A 423 15.92 17.89 -20.34
C PHE A 423 15.39 17.83 -18.90
N VAL A 424 16.25 17.47 -17.95
CA VAL A 424 15.95 17.42 -16.51
C VAL A 424 15.61 18.81 -15.97
N ASP A 425 16.41 19.80 -16.35
CA ASP A 425 16.21 21.20 -15.99
C ASP A 425 14.89 21.72 -16.60
N SER A 426 14.60 21.37 -17.86
CA SER A 426 13.33 21.75 -18.50
C SER A 426 12.11 21.11 -17.82
N PHE A 427 12.16 19.82 -17.44
CA PHE A 427 11.06 19.17 -16.74
C PHE A 427 10.79 19.80 -15.36
N SER A 428 11.86 20.09 -14.61
CA SER A 428 11.75 20.76 -13.31
C SER A 428 11.11 22.14 -13.46
N TYR A 429 11.51 22.87 -14.50
CA TYR A 429 10.93 24.17 -14.84
C TYR A 429 9.46 24.10 -15.24
N LEU A 430 9.02 23.03 -15.92
CA LEU A 430 7.59 22.80 -16.22
C LEU A 430 6.77 22.69 -14.95
N VAL A 431 7.23 21.87 -13.99
CA VAL A 431 6.54 21.65 -12.70
C VAL A 431 6.32 22.98 -11.99
N VAL A 432 7.34 23.83 -11.96
CA VAL A 432 7.27 25.15 -11.32
C VAL A 432 6.43 26.13 -12.13
N SER A 433 6.54 26.11 -13.46
CA SER A 433 5.77 27.00 -14.34
C SER A 433 4.27 26.73 -14.28
N LEU A 434 3.85 25.48 -14.03
CA LEU A 434 2.45 25.11 -13.78
C LEU A 434 1.88 25.69 -12.47
N LEU A 435 2.74 26.24 -11.60
CA LEU A 435 2.31 26.98 -10.41
C LEU A 435 2.01 28.46 -10.72
N LYS A 436 2.38 28.96 -11.90
CA LYS A 436 2.19 30.36 -12.33
C LYS A 436 0.91 30.53 -13.17
N LYS A 437 0.21 31.67 -13.05
CA LYS A 437 -0.98 31.98 -13.88
C LYS A 437 -0.55 32.68 -15.18
N PRO A 438 -1.06 32.25 -16.36
CA PRO A 438 -0.91 32.99 -17.60
C PRO A 438 -1.78 34.27 -17.59
N SER A 439 -1.21 35.43 -17.96
CA SER A 439 -1.97 36.67 -18.08
C SER A 439 -2.86 36.66 -19.32
N GLU A 440 -4.17 36.90 -19.13
CA GLU A 440 -5.18 36.93 -20.19
C GLU A 440 -4.96 38.06 -21.22
N ALA A 441 -4.28 39.15 -20.83
CA ALA A 441 -4.21 40.38 -21.65
C ALA A 441 -2.99 40.49 -22.57
N LEU A 442 -1.86 39.85 -22.25
CA LEU A 442 -0.57 40.13 -22.91
C LEU A 442 0.25 38.88 -23.26
N GLY A 443 -0.21 37.68 -22.90
CA GLY A 443 0.56 36.44 -23.07
C GLY A 443 1.88 36.42 -22.26
N ARG A 444 2.07 37.39 -21.35
CA ARG A 444 3.17 37.42 -20.38
C ARG A 444 2.74 36.64 -19.13
N PHE A 445 3.64 35.86 -18.55
CA PHE A 445 3.41 35.31 -17.23
C PHE A 445 3.61 36.41 -16.20
N ILE A 446 2.75 36.43 -15.18
CA ILE A 446 2.86 37.39 -14.08
C ILE A 446 3.22 36.58 -12.84
N ASP A 447 4.36 36.90 -12.22
CA ASP A 447 4.67 36.43 -10.87
C ASP A 447 3.55 36.92 -9.94
N TRP A 448 2.90 35.96 -9.32
CA TRP A 448 1.63 36.17 -8.63
C TRP A 448 1.81 37.13 -7.43
N PRO A 449 1.10 38.28 -7.34
CA PRO A 449 0.92 38.95 -6.07
C PRO A 449 -0.18 38.19 -5.29
N ILE A 450 0.26 37.31 -4.37
CA ILE A 450 -0.49 36.60 -3.31
C ILE A 450 -1.80 35.89 -3.70
N ASN A 451 -1.79 34.54 -3.72
CA ASN A 451 -2.86 33.54 -4.00
C ASN A 451 -2.48 32.46 -5.04
N LEU A 452 -1.47 31.63 -4.72
CA LEU A 452 -1.42 30.28 -5.27
C LEU A 452 -2.78 29.60 -4.98
N THR A 453 -3.48 29.17 -6.03
CA THR A 453 -4.79 28.50 -5.86
C THR A 453 -4.60 27.13 -5.21
N THR A 454 -5.63 26.62 -4.51
CA THR A 454 -5.68 25.23 -4.00
C THR A 454 -5.30 24.20 -5.08
N GLN A 455 -5.60 24.52 -6.34
CA GLN A 455 -5.27 23.72 -7.51
C GLN A 455 -3.76 23.66 -7.78
N ALA A 456 -3.03 24.79 -7.75
CA ALA A 456 -1.59 24.82 -7.96
C ALA A 456 -0.84 24.00 -6.89
N VAL A 457 -1.25 24.13 -5.62
CA VAL A 457 -0.70 23.30 -4.53
C VAL A 457 -1.03 21.82 -4.73
N GLY A 458 -2.23 21.52 -5.24
CA GLY A 458 -2.63 20.16 -5.61
C GLY A 458 -1.77 19.57 -6.73
N ILE A 459 -1.45 20.35 -7.77
CA ILE A 459 -0.56 19.96 -8.86
C ILE A 459 0.84 19.65 -8.31
N LEU A 460 1.40 20.54 -7.48
CA LEU A 460 2.71 20.33 -6.88
C LEU A 460 2.75 19.07 -6.01
N LYS A 461 1.71 18.84 -5.20
CA LYS A 461 1.56 17.63 -4.40
C LYS A 461 1.57 16.38 -5.30
N CYS A 462 0.79 16.36 -6.38
CA CYS A 462 0.75 15.24 -7.31
C CYS A 462 2.10 15.01 -8.01
N ALA A 463 2.77 16.09 -8.43
CA ALA A 463 4.09 16.01 -9.06
C ALA A 463 5.14 15.42 -8.10
N LEU A 464 5.24 15.94 -6.88
CA LEU A 464 6.16 15.43 -5.85
C LEU A 464 5.84 13.98 -5.46
N GLN A 465 4.55 13.62 -5.42
CA GLN A 465 4.12 12.24 -5.20
C GLN A 465 4.56 11.30 -6.33
N ALA A 466 4.34 11.69 -7.58
CA ALA A 466 4.79 10.93 -8.73
C ALA A 466 6.31 10.76 -8.75
N ILE A 467 7.06 11.83 -8.48
CA ILE A 467 8.53 11.81 -8.42
C ILE A 467 9.03 10.86 -7.33
N HIS A 468 8.53 10.95 -6.09
CA HIS A 468 9.03 10.06 -5.03
C HIS A 468 8.66 8.60 -5.26
N LYS A 469 7.46 8.32 -5.79
CA LYS A 469 7.02 6.94 -6.06
C LYS A 469 7.89 6.32 -7.16
N ALA A 470 8.14 7.08 -8.23
CA ALA A 470 9.02 6.64 -9.31
C ALA A 470 10.45 6.43 -8.81
N LEU A 471 11.00 7.37 -8.02
CA LEU A 471 12.33 7.24 -7.44
C LEU A 471 12.47 5.98 -6.58
N ALA A 472 11.55 5.78 -5.62
CA ALA A 472 11.59 4.62 -4.73
C ALA A 472 11.44 3.29 -5.50
N ALA A 473 10.58 3.26 -6.52
CA ALA A 473 10.43 2.10 -7.39
C ALA A 473 11.71 1.81 -8.20
N THR A 474 12.33 2.84 -8.79
CA THR A 474 13.57 2.71 -9.56
C THR A 474 14.75 2.31 -8.68
N ALA A 475 14.89 2.90 -7.49
CA ALA A 475 15.93 2.55 -6.53
C ALA A 475 15.84 1.08 -6.10
N LYS A 476 14.60 0.59 -5.88
CA LYS A 476 14.36 -0.82 -5.56
C LYS A 476 14.66 -1.75 -6.74
N ALA A 477 14.37 -1.33 -7.96
CA ALA A 477 14.55 -2.18 -9.15
C ALA A 477 16.01 -2.25 -9.63
N GLN A 478 16.77 -1.15 -9.49
CA GLN A 478 18.12 -1.03 -10.05
C GLN A 478 19.23 -1.36 -9.03
N GLU A 479 18.93 -1.44 -7.74
CA GLU A 479 19.85 -1.71 -6.62
C GLU A 479 21.24 -1.05 -6.82
N THR A 480 22.23 -1.78 -7.34
CA THR A 480 23.62 -1.29 -7.51
C THR A 480 23.81 -0.32 -8.67
N ARG A 481 22.87 -0.23 -9.62
CA ARG A 481 22.94 0.66 -10.81
C ARG A 481 22.16 1.96 -10.65
N PHE A 482 21.61 2.22 -9.46
CA PHE A 482 20.77 3.39 -9.23
C PHE A 482 21.59 4.69 -9.32
N ASN A 483 21.25 5.54 -10.29
CA ASN A 483 21.88 6.86 -10.45
C ASN A 483 21.07 7.95 -9.74
N GLN A 484 21.50 8.32 -8.52
CA GLN A 484 20.85 9.37 -7.73
C GLN A 484 20.98 10.79 -8.31
N ARG A 485 21.93 11.05 -9.25
CA ARG A 485 22.22 12.42 -9.74
C ARG A 485 21.04 13.06 -10.46
N VAL A 486 20.33 12.29 -11.29
CA VAL A 486 19.18 12.78 -12.05
C VAL A 486 18.04 13.17 -11.09
N TRP A 487 17.74 12.30 -10.13
CA TRP A 487 16.70 12.53 -9.13
C TRP A 487 17.02 13.71 -8.20
N HIS A 488 18.29 13.80 -7.77
CA HIS A 488 18.79 14.92 -7.01
C HIS A 488 18.59 16.24 -7.75
N ARG A 489 18.96 16.30 -9.03
CA ARG A 489 18.83 17.51 -9.86
C ARG A 489 17.37 17.96 -9.98
N ILE A 490 16.43 17.03 -10.21
CA ILE A 490 14.99 17.36 -10.26
C ILE A 490 14.52 17.99 -8.95
N LEU A 491 14.78 17.33 -7.82
CA LEU A 491 14.32 17.78 -6.52
C LEU A 491 14.99 19.09 -6.09
N MET A 492 16.28 19.24 -6.38
CA MET A 492 17.03 20.47 -6.10
C MET A 492 16.51 21.65 -6.93
N ASN A 493 16.27 21.46 -8.23
CA ASN A 493 15.72 22.52 -9.09
C ASN A 493 14.34 22.96 -8.59
N ILE A 494 13.45 22.01 -8.28
CA ILE A 494 12.12 22.33 -7.72
C ILE A 494 12.27 23.10 -6.39
N LEU A 495 13.16 22.67 -5.50
CA LEU A 495 13.42 23.37 -4.22
C LEU A 495 13.93 24.80 -4.45
N LEU A 496 14.92 24.97 -5.33
CA LEU A 496 15.51 26.28 -5.63
C LEU A 496 14.48 27.20 -6.27
N ASP A 497 13.79 26.75 -7.31
CA ASP A 497 12.88 27.60 -8.08
C ASP A 497 11.62 27.97 -7.29
N THR A 498 11.18 27.09 -6.38
CA THR A 498 10.08 27.42 -5.44
C THR A 498 10.54 28.34 -4.31
N ALA A 499 11.80 28.26 -3.87
CA ALA A 499 12.36 29.16 -2.86
C ALA A 499 12.59 30.59 -3.39
N HIS A 500 12.86 30.74 -4.70
CA HIS A 500 13.09 32.04 -5.34
C HIS A 500 11.83 32.65 -5.97
N CYS A 501 10.64 32.09 -5.77
CA CYS A 501 9.41 32.72 -6.25
C CYS A 501 9.25 34.10 -5.56
N PRO A 502 9.46 35.23 -6.25
CA PRO A 502 9.52 36.53 -5.60
C PRO A 502 8.12 36.90 -5.11
N THR A 503 7.95 37.08 -3.80
CA THR A 503 6.81 37.87 -3.30
C THR A 503 7.11 39.34 -3.60
N PRO A 504 6.25 40.08 -4.32
CA PRO A 504 6.48 41.51 -4.61
C PRO A 504 6.53 42.42 -3.37
N GLU A 505 6.28 41.88 -2.18
CA GLU A 505 6.28 42.63 -0.91
C GLU A 505 7.49 42.31 -0.03
N ALA A 506 8.71 42.51 -0.54
CA ALA A 506 9.89 42.68 0.32
C ALA A 506 9.76 43.89 1.29
N SER A 507 8.70 44.68 1.13
CA SER A 507 8.35 45.84 1.95
C SER A 507 7.15 45.64 2.88
N ARG A 508 6.46 44.48 2.88
CA ARG A 508 5.45 44.12 3.90
C ARG A 508 5.12 42.62 3.89
N PRO A 509 5.55 41.82 4.88
CA PRO A 509 5.08 40.45 4.99
C PRO A 509 3.59 40.43 5.37
N THR A 510 2.72 39.98 4.47
CA THR A 510 1.32 39.64 4.77
C THR A 510 1.22 38.18 5.22
N ASP A 511 0.40 37.88 6.24
CA ASP A 511 0.26 36.53 6.85
C ASP A 511 -0.03 35.41 5.84
N LEU A 512 -0.76 35.72 4.77
CA LEU A 512 -1.13 34.76 3.72
C LEU A 512 0.10 34.31 2.91
N SER A 513 1.03 35.20 2.60
CA SER A 513 2.24 34.88 1.81
C SER A 513 3.14 33.87 2.52
N GLN A 514 3.28 34.00 3.85
CA GLN A 514 4.07 33.10 4.68
C GLN A 514 3.41 31.71 4.79
N GLN A 515 2.08 31.66 4.93
CA GLN A 515 1.33 30.41 5.05
C GLN A 515 1.43 29.53 3.79
N TYR A 516 1.53 30.13 2.60
CA TYR A 516 1.69 29.38 1.35
C TYR A 516 3.11 28.91 1.09
N ASN A 517 4.11 29.75 1.35
CA ASN A 517 5.52 29.34 1.32
C ASN A 517 5.75 28.17 2.29
N TRP A 518 5.11 28.22 3.46
CA TRP A 518 5.08 27.12 4.41
C TRP A 518 4.46 25.85 3.83
N LYS A 519 3.32 25.95 3.12
CA LYS A 519 2.64 24.78 2.55
C LYS A 519 3.48 24.10 1.45
N ILE A 520 4.19 24.88 0.62
CA ILE A 520 5.15 24.35 -0.36
C ILE A 520 6.29 23.63 0.36
N LEU A 521 6.91 24.27 1.35
CA LEU A 521 7.97 23.67 2.16
C LEU A 521 7.52 22.41 2.89
N GLN A 522 6.28 22.38 3.37
CA GLN A 522 5.68 21.20 3.99
C GLN A 522 5.56 20.04 2.99
N LEU A 523 5.08 20.30 1.77
CA LEU A 523 5.00 19.26 0.73
C LEU A 523 6.38 18.71 0.35
N ILE A 524 7.39 19.58 0.25
CA ILE A 524 8.78 19.18 0.00
C ILE A 524 9.32 18.35 1.19
N SER A 525 9.02 18.77 2.42
CA SER A 525 9.42 18.07 3.66
C SER A 525 8.80 16.68 3.74
N ASP A 526 7.51 16.54 3.44
CA ASP A 526 6.79 15.26 3.39
C ASP A 526 7.41 14.33 2.35
N THR A 527 7.82 14.90 1.21
CA THR A 527 8.51 14.17 0.13
C THR A 527 9.88 13.67 0.58
N PHE A 528 10.68 14.51 1.23
CA PHE A 528 11.98 14.10 1.78
C PHE A 528 11.85 13.09 2.90
N LEU A 529 10.83 13.22 3.77
CA LEU A 529 10.54 12.23 4.80
C LEU A 529 10.17 10.87 4.20
N ALA A 530 9.40 10.86 3.11
CA ALA A 530 9.07 9.64 2.39
C ALA A 530 10.31 8.95 1.76
N LEU A 531 11.29 9.75 1.37
CA LEU A 531 12.58 9.33 0.78
C LEU A 531 13.70 9.11 1.81
N ASN A 532 13.38 8.97 3.10
CA ASN A 532 14.41 8.84 4.13
C ASN A 532 15.35 7.64 3.88
N PRO A 533 16.60 7.69 4.36
CA PRO A 533 17.59 6.63 4.10
C PRO A 533 17.18 5.24 4.62
N MET A 534 16.27 5.17 5.60
CA MET A 534 15.72 3.90 6.11
C MET A 534 14.77 3.24 5.11
N ARG A 535 14.12 4.03 4.23
CA ARG A 535 13.20 3.55 3.19
C ARG A 535 13.88 3.42 1.83
N VAL A 536 14.76 4.35 1.48
CA VAL A 536 15.47 4.37 0.19
C VAL A 536 16.99 4.54 0.42
N PRO A 537 17.70 3.48 0.84
CA PRO A 537 19.13 3.56 1.17
C PRO A 537 20.01 4.06 0.02
N ALA A 538 19.66 3.69 -1.23
CA ALA A 538 20.41 4.07 -2.43
C ALA A 538 20.39 5.57 -2.74
N PHE A 539 19.51 6.35 -2.08
CA PHE A 539 19.39 7.79 -2.26
C PHE A 539 19.95 8.59 -1.06
N CYS A 540 20.62 7.94 -0.10
CA CYS A 540 21.00 8.57 1.17
C CYS A 540 21.89 9.81 1.04
N PHE A 541 22.85 9.82 0.11
CA PHE A 541 23.76 10.95 -0.08
C PHE A 541 23.05 12.15 -0.69
N SER A 542 22.30 11.95 -1.78
CA SER A 542 21.49 13.02 -2.37
C SER A 542 20.39 13.52 -1.43
N TRP A 543 19.81 12.63 -0.62
CA TRP A 543 18.87 13.01 0.43
C TRP A 543 19.50 13.95 1.45
N LEU A 544 20.68 13.60 1.97
CA LEU A 544 21.42 14.43 2.93
C LEU A 544 21.74 15.81 2.37
N ASP A 545 22.17 15.88 1.11
CA ASP A 545 22.46 17.15 0.43
C ASP A 545 21.20 18.02 0.32
N LEU A 546 20.06 17.43 -0.08
CA LEU A 546 18.77 18.14 -0.17
C LEU A 546 18.29 18.69 1.18
N ILE A 547 18.32 17.89 2.24
CA ILE A 547 17.83 18.33 3.56
C ILE A 547 18.78 19.30 4.28
N SER A 548 20.06 19.31 3.91
CA SER A 548 21.07 20.24 4.45
C SER A 548 21.24 21.49 3.59
N HIS A 549 20.55 21.56 2.45
CA HIS A 549 20.65 22.68 1.54
C HIS A 549 20.18 23.98 2.20
N LYS A 550 20.94 25.07 2.02
CA LYS A 550 20.68 26.36 2.68
C LYS A 550 19.24 26.86 2.49
N GLN A 551 18.68 26.74 1.27
CA GLN A 551 17.32 27.21 0.98
C GLN A 551 16.24 26.41 1.71
N PHE A 552 16.48 25.12 1.97
CA PHE A 552 15.59 24.31 2.78
C PHE A 552 15.75 24.63 4.27
N MET A 553 16.99 24.78 4.76
CA MET A 553 17.28 25.10 6.16
C MET A 553 16.86 26.51 6.58
N THR A 554 16.97 27.51 5.70
CA THR A 554 16.55 28.89 6.00
C THR A 554 15.03 29.08 5.88
N GLY A 555 14.36 28.23 5.09
CA GLY A 555 12.90 28.19 4.99
C GLY A 555 12.23 27.33 6.06
N SER A 556 12.95 26.34 6.61
CA SER A 556 12.47 25.52 7.74
C SER A 556 12.62 26.31 9.04
N PRO A 557 11.57 26.46 9.87
CA PRO A 557 11.66 27.14 11.14
C PRO A 557 12.52 26.30 12.09
N ALA A 558 13.81 26.56 12.08
CA ALA A 558 14.67 26.20 13.19
C ALA A 558 14.24 27.06 14.39
N ARG A 559 13.44 26.47 15.28
CA ARG A 559 13.17 26.89 16.67
C ARG A 559 12.85 28.39 16.86
N GLN A 560 11.56 28.71 16.89
CA GLN A 560 11.02 29.65 17.89
C GLN A 560 10.02 28.93 18.76
#